data_AF-A0A180GX24-F1
#
_entry.id   AF-A0A180GX24-F1
#
_cell.length_a   1.000
_cell.length_b   1.000
_cell.length_c   1.000
_cell.angle_alpha   90.00
_cell.angle_beta   90.00
_cell.angle_gamma   90.00
#
_symmetry.space_group_name_H-M   'P 1'
#
loop_
_entity.id
_entity.type
_entity.pdbx_description
1 polymer ?
#
loop_
_entity_poly.entity_id
_entity_poly.type
_entity_poly.pdbx_seq_one_letter_code
_entity_poly.pdbx_strand_id
1 'polypeptide(L)'
;MSQIPNYLQQFILGVFDPPGNGNCGFHCIAQALGYIDNGWLRVQKEMVKEATKNRGVYSKLQGGEGQLKSVIESLTVENEEANIGCDQWLSKLAHGQIIANTYGRPVVFLSIKDCSTYLPLCVGPGDSVPIYLLYVDDSHWVLANVGGKDGVKPIPPPVLATRVTSKIAKEWISHIEKGVF
;
A
#
# COMPACT_ATOMS: atom_id res chain seq x y z
N MET A 1 -2.99 -9.60 19.67
CA MET A 1 -4.16 -9.45 18.78
C MET A 1 -5.06 -8.25 19.11
N SER A 2 -4.80 -7.46 20.17
CA SER A 2 -5.56 -6.23 20.49
C SER A 2 -5.40 -5.09 19.47
N GLN A 3 -4.49 -5.24 18.49
CA GLN A 3 -4.14 -4.21 17.51
C GLN A 3 -4.79 -4.37 16.14
N ILE A 4 -5.61 -5.41 15.97
CA ILE A 4 -6.36 -5.70 14.74
C ILE A 4 -7.83 -5.37 15.02
N PRO A 5 -8.54 -4.67 14.12
CA PRO A 5 -9.98 -4.49 14.25
C PRO A 5 -10.70 -5.83 14.48
N ASN A 6 -11.58 -5.89 15.49
CA ASN A 6 -12.20 -7.15 15.93
C ASN A 6 -12.87 -7.92 14.78
N TYR A 7 -13.52 -7.21 13.85
CA TYR A 7 -14.18 -7.83 12.69
C TYR A 7 -13.20 -8.44 11.67
N LEU A 8 -11.93 -8.02 11.68
CA LEU A 8 -10.87 -8.55 10.80
C LEU A 8 -10.06 -9.69 11.42
N GLN A 9 -10.05 -9.82 12.75
CA GLN A 9 -9.20 -10.80 13.44
C GLN A 9 -9.38 -12.23 12.90
N GLN A 10 -10.62 -12.62 12.59
CA GLN A 10 -10.94 -13.93 12.03
C GLN A 10 -10.30 -14.24 10.67
N PHE A 11 -9.88 -13.21 9.92
CA PHE A 11 -9.25 -13.37 8.61
C PHE A 11 -7.73 -13.35 8.67
N ILE A 12 -7.13 -12.87 9.77
CA ILE A 12 -5.66 -12.80 9.89
C ILE A 12 -5.13 -14.18 10.28
N LEU A 13 -4.47 -14.85 9.34
CA LEU A 13 -3.86 -16.17 9.55
C LEU A 13 -2.47 -16.08 10.18
N GLY A 14 -1.83 -14.91 10.08
CA GLY A 14 -0.51 -14.64 10.61
C GLY A 14 -0.01 -13.26 10.18
N VAL A 15 1.14 -12.86 10.70
CA VAL A 15 1.81 -11.62 10.32
C VAL A 15 3.29 -11.90 10.05
N PHE A 16 3.84 -11.21 9.07
CA PHE A 16 5.28 -11.05 8.91
C PHE A 16 5.69 -9.72 9.54
N ASP A 17 6.58 -9.80 10.52
CA ASP A 17 7.08 -8.66 11.28
C ASP A 17 8.49 -8.28 10.80
N PRO A 18 8.65 -7.18 10.04
CA PRO A 18 9.96 -6.73 9.55
C PRO A 18 10.76 -5.98 10.63
N PRO A 19 12.06 -5.73 10.40
CA PRO A 19 12.86 -4.87 11.28
C PRO A 19 12.26 -3.45 11.44
N GLY A 20 12.31 -2.92 12.65
CA GLY A 20 11.87 -1.56 13.00
C GLY A 20 12.90 -0.46 12.68
N ASN A 21 13.45 -0.46 11.47
CA ASN A 21 14.49 0.49 11.01
C ASN A 21 13.94 1.70 10.23
N GLY A 22 12.63 1.96 10.33
CA GLY A 22 11.93 2.98 9.55
C GLY A 22 11.47 2.54 8.15
N ASN A 23 11.96 1.40 7.64
CA ASN A 23 11.57 0.83 6.34
C ASN A 23 10.55 -0.31 6.43
N CYS A 24 9.95 -0.56 7.61
CA CYS A 24 9.06 -1.70 7.87
C CYS A 24 7.96 -1.88 6.81
N GLY A 25 7.29 -0.80 6.41
CA GLY A 25 6.25 -0.84 5.37
C GLY A 25 6.80 -1.25 4.00
N PHE A 26 8.00 -0.80 3.63
CA PHE A 26 8.64 -1.20 2.38
C PHE A 26 9.15 -2.63 2.41
N HIS A 27 9.64 -3.12 3.56
CA HIS A 27 9.95 -4.53 3.78
C HIS A 27 8.70 -5.41 3.63
N CYS A 28 7.55 -4.97 4.16
CA CYS A 28 6.28 -5.69 3.98
C CYS A 28 5.89 -5.82 2.50
N ILE A 29 6.03 -4.74 1.72
CA ILE A 29 5.73 -4.76 0.29
C ILE A 29 6.72 -5.69 -0.44
N ALA A 30 8.02 -5.60 -0.13
CA ALA A 30 9.03 -6.47 -0.71
C ALA A 30 8.74 -7.95 -0.43
N GLN A 31 8.39 -8.30 0.81
CA GLN A 31 7.99 -9.64 1.20
C GLN A 31 6.75 -10.11 0.43
N ALA A 32 5.73 -9.26 0.29
CA ALA A 32 4.51 -9.60 -0.45
C ALA A 32 4.75 -9.81 -1.96
N LEU A 33 5.79 -9.19 -2.51
CA LEU A 33 6.22 -9.34 -3.91
C LEU A 33 7.22 -10.49 -4.12
N GLY A 34 7.66 -11.14 -3.04
CA GLY A 34 8.68 -12.20 -3.09
C GLY A 34 10.07 -11.67 -3.46
N TYR A 35 10.36 -10.40 -3.18
CA TYR A 35 11.70 -9.85 -3.37
C TYR A 35 12.64 -10.40 -2.30
N ILE A 36 13.82 -10.81 -2.74
CA ILE A 36 14.92 -11.26 -1.88
C ILE A 36 15.84 -10.09 -1.53
N ASP A 37 16.70 -10.28 -0.53
CA ASP A 37 17.72 -9.30 -0.09
C ASP A 37 17.12 -7.92 0.25
N ASN A 38 17.72 -6.84 -0.26
CA ASN A 38 17.30 -5.44 -0.06
C ASN A 38 16.11 -5.04 -0.95
N GLY A 39 15.11 -5.91 -1.03
CA GLY A 39 13.89 -5.71 -1.81
C GLY A 39 13.15 -4.43 -1.44
N TRP A 40 13.26 -3.95 -0.19
CA TRP A 40 12.64 -2.69 0.25
C TRP A 40 13.19 -1.46 -0.52
N LEU A 41 14.49 -1.43 -0.80
CA LEU A 41 15.14 -0.35 -1.55
C LEU A 41 14.70 -0.39 -3.03
N ARG A 42 14.53 -1.60 -3.56
CA ARG A 42 13.93 -1.80 -4.89
C ARG A 42 12.50 -1.26 -4.93
N VAL A 43 11.68 -1.54 -3.92
CA VAL A 43 10.31 -1.03 -3.82
C VAL A 43 10.28 0.50 -3.89
N GLN A 44 11.12 1.16 -3.08
CA GLN A 44 11.23 2.63 -3.10
C GLN A 44 11.62 3.16 -4.50
N LYS A 45 12.63 2.57 -5.14
CA LYS A 45 13.06 2.96 -6.50
C LYS A 45 11.95 2.80 -7.54
N GLU A 46 11.18 1.71 -7.47
CA GLU A 46 10.05 1.47 -8.37
C GLU A 46 8.91 2.47 -8.14
N MET A 47 8.62 2.81 -6.88
CA MET A 47 7.64 3.83 -6.51
C MET A 47 8.06 5.23 -6.97
N VAL A 48 9.32 5.62 -6.78
CA VAL A 48 9.87 6.90 -7.29
C VAL A 48 9.74 6.97 -8.81
N LYS A 49 10.07 5.88 -9.51
CA LYS A 49 9.93 5.80 -10.97
C LYS A 49 8.49 5.97 -11.42
N GLU A 50 7.54 5.32 -10.77
CA GLU A 50 6.10 5.45 -11.04
C GLU A 50 5.61 6.90 -10.81
N ALA A 51 5.93 7.47 -9.64
CA ALA A 51 5.54 8.84 -9.29
C ALA A 51 6.12 9.88 -10.26
N THR A 52 7.37 9.69 -10.67
CA THR A 52 8.08 10.58 -11.61
C THR A 52 7.60 10.42 -13.05
N LYS A 53 7.18 9.22 -13.45
CA LYS A 53 6.62 8.99 -14.79
C LYS A 53 5.22 9.61 -14.92
N ASN A 54 4.40 9.54 -13.87
CA ASN A 54 3.00 9.94 -13.90
C ASN A 54 2.73 11.23 -13.08
N ARG A 55 3.67 12.18 -13.07
CA ARG A 55 3.61 13.40 -12.23
C ARG A 55 2.29 14.15 -12.31
N GLY A 56 1.74 14.34 -13.51
CA GLY A 56 0.50 15.08 -13.70
C GLY A 56 -0.72 14.43 -13.02
N VAL A 57 -0.69 13.12 -12.79
CA VAL A 57 -1.73 12.41 -12.03
C VAL A 57 -1.50 12.61 -10.53
N TYR A 58 -0.29 12.33 -10.04
CA TYR A 58 0.01 12.39 -8.60
C TYR A 58 0.00 13.81 -8.04
N SER A 59 0.43 14.80 -8.82
CA SER A 59 0.34 16.22 -8.47
C SER A 59 -1.10 16.63 -8.18
N LYS A 60 -2.07 16.17 -8.99
CA LYS A 60 -3.50 16.42 -8.73
C LYS A 60 -4.01 15.69 -7.49
N LEU A 61 -3.53 14.46 -7.25
CA LEU A 61 -3.95 13.65 -6.10
C LEU A 61 -3.39 14.16 -4.77
N GLN A 62 -2.17 14.70 -4.78
CA GLN A 62 -1.44 15.12 -3.58
C GLN A 62 -1.58 16.62 -3.28
N GLY A 63 -2.34 17.36 -4.09
CA GLY A 63 -2.60 18.79 -3.86
C GLY A 63 -1.55 19.74 -4.44
N GLY A 64 -0.76 19.30 -5.42
CA GLY A 64 0.13 20.12 -6.23
C GLY A 64 1.54 19.56 -6.40
N GLU A 65 2.34 20.19 -7.27
CA GLU A 65 3.71 19.78 -7.56
C GLU A 65 4.64 19.85 -6.33
N GLY A 66 4.43 20.82 -5.44
CA GLY A 66 5.21 20.96 -4.21
C GLY A 66 5.06 19.74 -3.30
N GLN A 67 3.82 19.31 -3.06
CA GLN A 67 3.54 18.11 -2.26
C GLN A 67 4.06 16.85 -2.93
N LEU A 68 3.92 16.74 -4.26
CA LEU A 68 4.51 15.64 -5.02
C LEU A 68 6.03 15.58 -4.90
N LYS A 69 6.69 16.74 -4.92
CA LYS A 69 8.13 16.80 -4.73
C LYS A 69 8.52 16.25 -3.36
N SER A 70 7.84 16.67 -2.29
CA SER A 70 8.10 16.17 -0.94
C SER A 70 7.85 14.67 -0.81
N VAL A 71 6.81 14.11 -1.46
CA VAL A 71 6.58 12.66 -1.46
C VAL A 71 7.66 11.89 -2.22
N ILE A 72 8.18 12.42 -3.32
CA ILE A 72 9.29 11.80 -4.05
C ILE A 72 10.58 11.87 -3.22
N GLU A 73 10.84 13.01 -2.58
CA GLU A 73 11.98 13.20 -1.68
C GLU A 73 11.92 12.21 -0.50
N SER A 74 10.76 12.02 0.14
CA SER A 74 10.60 11.06 1.24
C SER A 74 10.80 9.60 0.83
N LEU A 75 10.54 9.26 -0.44
CA LEU A 75 10.76 7.92 -0.98
C LEU A 75 12.20 7.67 -1.45
N THR A 76 13.01 8.73 -1.59
CA THR A 76 14.35 8.63 -2.14
C THR A 76 15.34 8.36 -1.02
N VAL A 77 15.89 7.14 -1.02
CA VAL A 77 16.94 6.72 -0.09
C VAL A 77 18.19 6.37 -0.91
N GLU A 78 19.35 6.86 -0.47
CA GLU A 78 20.61 6.72 -1.23
C GLU A 78 21.13 5.28 -1.25
N ASN A 79 21.15 4.63 -0.07
CA ASN A 79 21.70 3.31 0.15
C ASN A 79 21.07 2.66 1.39
N GLU A 80 21.55 1.47 1.75
CA GLU A 80 20.99 0.67 2.83
C GLU A 80 21.38 1.17 4.22
N GLU A 81 22.49 1.91 4.30
CA GLU A 81 23.05 2.48 5.51
C GLU A 81 22.44 3.85 5.87
N ALA A 82 21.57 4.39 5.02
CA ALA A 82 20.92 5.67 5.23
C ALA A 82 20.07 5.65 6.50
N ASN A 83 20.20 6.70 7.31
CA ASN A 83 19.38 6.86 8.51
C ASN A 83 17.99 7.37 8.10
N ILE A 84 16.94 6.61 8.45
CA ILE A 84 15.57 6.87 8.02
C ILE A 84 14.84 7.70 9.07
N GLY A 85 14.52 8.94 8.70
CA GLY A 85 13.67 9.83 9.49
C GLY A 85 12.18 9.43 9.42
N CYS A 86 11.38 9.91 10.37
CA CYS A 86 9.93 9.67 10.38
C CYS A 86 9.21 10.22 9.14
N ASP A 87 9.78 11.25 8.51
CA ASP A 87 9.33 11.84 7.25
C ASP A 87 9.52 10.91 6.04
N GLN A 88 10.42 9.93 6.15
CA GLN A 88 10.68 8.91 5.13
C GLN A 88 9.93 7.60 5.37
N TRP A 89 9.16 7.50 6.46
CA TRP A 89 8.34 6.31 6.74
C TRP A 89 7.25 6.13 5.70
N LEU A 90 6.81 4.88 5.55
CA LEU A 90 5.67 4.59 4.68
C LEU A 90 4.41 5.25 5.24
N SER A 91 3.93 6.28 4.53
CA SER A 91 2.65 6.96 4.78
C SER A 91 1.53 6.37 3.93
N LYS A 92 0.45 5.94 4.60
CA LYS A 92 -0.79 5.49 3.97
C LYS A 92 -1.33 6.47 2.94
N LEU A 93 -1.44 7.75 3.32
CA LEU A 93 -2.06 8.78 2.48
C LEU A 93 -1.15 9.22 1.33
N ALA A 94 0.15 9.36 1.57
CA ALA A 94 1.09 9.81 0.54
C ALA A 94 1.40 8.71 -0.48
N HIS A 95 1.51 7.46 -0.02
CA HIS A 95 2.06 6.37 -0.83
C HIS A 95 1.03 5.36 -1.30
N GLY A 96 -0.14 5.23 -0.65
CA GLY A 96 -1.10 4.17 -0.95
C GLY A 96 -1.49 4.08 -2.42
N GLN A 97 -1.80 5.21 -3.05
CA GLN A 97 -2.13 5.23 -4.47
C GLN A 97 -0.94 4.93 -5.40
N ILE A 98 0.26 5.36 -5.01
CA ILE A 98 1.50 5.08 -5.77
C ILE A 98 1.75 3.56 -5.76
N ILE A 99 1.71 2.92 -4.58
CA ILE A 99 1.93 1.47 -4.41
C ILE A 99 0.95 0.68 -5.29
N ALA A 100 -0.35 1.00 -5.22
CA ALA A 100 -1.37 0.29 -5.99
C ALA A 100 -1.10 0.35 -7.51
N ASN A 101 -0.67 1.51 -8.00
CA ASN A 101 -0.36 1.71 -9.41
C ASN A 101 0.96 1.05 -9.81
N THR A 102 2.02 1.17 -8.99
CA THR A 102 3.33 0.56 -9.24
C THR A 102 3.21 -0.94 -9.48
N TYR A 103 2.38 -1.62 -8.68
CA TYR A 103 2.28 -3.09 -8.68
C TYR A 103 1.00 -3.64 -9.30
N GLY A 104 0.14 -2.76 -9.85
CA GLY A 104 -1.10 -3.15 -10.52
C GLY A 104 -2.03 -4.00 -9.66
N ARG A 105 -2.02 -3.81 -8.33
CA ARG A 105 -2.81 -4.60 -7.38
C ARG A 105 -3.33 -3.75 -6.22
N PRO A 106 -4.40 -4.18 -5.53
CA PRO A 106 -4.91 -3.45 -4.38
C PRO A 106 -3.89 -3.42 -3.24
N VAL A 107 -3.82 -2.30 -2.53
CA VAL A 107 -3.13 -2.22 -1.24
C VAL A 107 -4.14 -1.80 -0.17
N VAL A 108 -4.14 -2.54 0.93
CA VAL A 108 -5.08 -2.40 2.03
C VAL A 108 -4.28 -2.02 3.26
N PHE A 109 -4.64 -0.90 3.86
CA PHE A 109 -4.10 -0.46 5.14
C PHE A 109 -5.11 -0.75 6.23
N LEU A 110 -4.66 -1.42 7.28
CA LEU A 110 -5.46 -1.84 8.42
C LEU A 110 -4.92 -1.19 9.69
N SER A 111 -5.79 -0.67 10.52
CA SER A 111 -5.47 -0.25 11.90
C SER A 111 -6.74 -0.29 12.75
N ILE A 112 -6.60 -0.24 14.07
CA ILE A 112 -7.76 -0.11 14.97
C ILE A 112 -8.56 1.17 14.67
N LYS A 113 -7.86 2.26 14.31
CA LYS A 113 -8.45 3.60 14.12
C LYS A 113 -9.22 3.68 12.82
N ASP A 114 -8.64 3.18 11.74
CA ASP A 114 -9.24 3.18 10.42
C ASP A 114 -8.64 2.12 9.48
N CYS A 115 -9.36 1.84 8.39
CA CYS A 115 -8.91 0.99 7.30
C CYS A 115 -9.12 1.71 5.98
N SER A 116 -8.25 1.48 5.00
CA SER A 116 -8.40 2.08 3.67
C SER A 116 -7.82 1.19 2.58
N THR A 117 -8.51 1.11 1.45
CA THR A 117 -8.04 0.40 0.26
C THR A 117 -7.71 1.38 -0.86
N TYR A 118 -6.57 1.17 -1.52
CA TYR A 118 -6.21 1.86 -2.76
C TYR A 118 -6.22 0.86 -3.91
N LEU A 119 -6.87 1.23 -5.00
CA LEU A 119 -7.00 0.41 -6.19
C LEU A 119 -6.13 0.98 -7.32
N PRO A 120 -5.62 0.12 -8.22
CA PRO A 120 -4.94 0.58 -9.43
C PRO A 120 -5.86 1.46 -10.28
N LEU A 121 -5.36 2.60 -10.74
CA LEU A 121 -6.15 3.58 -11.52
C LEU A 121 -6.13 3.29 -13.01
N CYS A 122 -5.14 2.54 -13.50
CA CYS A 122 -4.91 2.34 -14.93
C CYS A 122 -5.09 0.88 -15.37
N VAL A 123 -4.93 -0.08 -14.44
CA VAL A 123 -4.96 -1.52 -14.72
C VAL A 123 -6.23 -2.11 -14.13
N GLY A 124 -6.90 -2.99 -14.87
CA GLY A 124 -8.08 -3.72 -14.38
C GLY A 124 -7.74 -4.86 -13.41
N PRO A 125 -8.76 -5.53 -12.87
CA PRO A 125 -8.57 -6.71 -12.03
C PRO A 125 -7.96 -7.86 -12.84
N GLY A 126 -6.94 -8.49 -12.26
CA GLY A 126 -6.38 -9.77 -12.74
C GLY A 126 -6.22 -10.72 -11.56
N ASP A 127 -5.33 -11.71 -11.67
CA ASP A 127 -5.09 -12.69 -10.58
C ASP A 127 -4.25 -12.12 -9.41
N SER A 128 -4.02 -10.81 -9.39
CA SER A 128 -3.20 -10.17 -8.35
C SER A 128 -3.93 -10.11 -7.03
N VAL A 129 -3.29 -10.64 -5.98
CA VAL A 129 -3.80 -10.58 -4.61
C VAL A 129 -3.50 -9.23 -3.95
N PRO A 130 -4.38 -8.72 -3.07
CA PRO A 130 -4.10 -7.51 -2.31
C PRO A 130 -2.92 -7.65 -1.36
N ILE A 131 -2.21 -6.54 -1.11
CA ILE A 131 -1.21 -6.43 -0.05
C ILE A 131 -1.89 -5.82 1.18
N TYR A 132 -1.80 -6.48 2.35
CA TYR A 132 -2.39 -6.01 3.60
C TYR A 132 -1.32 -5.52 4.56
N LEU A 133 -1.25 -4.21 4.77
CA LEU A 133 -0.37 -3.56 5.74
C LEU A 133 -1.16 -3.27 7.01
N LEU A 134 -0.73 -3.84 8.13
CA LEU A 134 -1.33 -3.62 9.44
C LEU A 134 -0.44 -2.68 10.25
N TYR A 135 -1.03 -1.59 10.74
CA TYR A 135 -0.36 -0.63 11.62
C TYR A 135 -0.44 -1.10 13.06
N VAL A 136 0.71 -1.19 13.74
CA VAL A 136 0.84 -1.60 15.13
C VAL A 136 1.77 -0.67 15.90
N ASP A 137 1.60 -0.64 17.21
CA ASP A 137 2.43 0.07 18.21
C ASP A 137 2.63 1.55 17.88
N ASP A 138 1.60 2.15 17.27
CA ASP A 138 1.52 3.54 16.82
C ASP A 138 2.72 4.01 15.97
N SER A 139 3.52 3.10 15.40
CA SER A 139 4.74 3.43 14.65
C SER A 139 5.24 2.39 13.65
N HIS A 140 4.65 1.18 13.60
CA HIS A 140 5.22 0.06 12.86
C HIS A 140 4.22 -0.58 11.88
N TRP A 141 4.72 -1.01 10.72
CA TRP A 141 3.95 -1.73 9.71
C TRP A 141 4.36 -3.20 9.69
N VAL A 142 3.38 -4.08 9.79
CA VAL A 142 3.55 -5.53 9.59
C VAL A 142 2.72 -5.99 8.39
N LEU A 143 3.18 -7.05 7.71
CA LEU A 143 2.46 -7.63 6.58
C LEU A 143 1.48 -8.67 7.12
N ALA A 144 0.19 -8.43 6.93
CA ALA A 144 -0.84 -9.36 7.37
C ALA A 144 -1.09 -10.44 6.30
N ASN A 145 -0.99 -11.71 6.71
CA ASN A 145 -1.45 -12.81 5.89
C ASN A 145 -2.96 -12.97 6.09
N VAL A 146 -3.74 -12.56 5.09
CA VAL A 146 -5.20 -12.51 5.16
C VAL A 146 -5.81 -13.67 4.38
N GLY A 147 -6.50 -14.55 5.11
CA GLY A 147 -7.34 -15.60 4.56
C GLY A 147 -8.61 -15.05 3.92
N GLY A 148 -9.18 -15.82 3.00
CA GLY A 148 -10.52 -15.56 2.48
C GLY A 148 -11.54 -16.47 3.16
N LYS A 149 -12.75 -15.97 3.38
CA LYS A 149 -13.90 -16.82 3.67
C LYS A 149 -14.54 -17.19 2.33
N ASP A 150 -14.71 -18.48 2.08
CA ASP A 150 -15.22 -19.01 0.80
C ASP A 150 -14.43 -18.49 -0.43
N GLY A 151 -13.11 -18.29 -0.25
CA GLY A 151 -12.21 -17.77 -1.29
C GLY A 151 -12.20 -16.25 -1.46
N VAL A 152 -13.07 -15.50 -0.76
CA VAL A 152 -13.16 -14.04 -0.84
C VAL A 152 -12.40 -13.39 0.30
N LYS A 153 -11.42 -12.54 -0.01
CA LYS A 153 -10.65 -11.80 0.99
C LYS A 153 -11.38 -10.51 1.40
N PRO A 154 -11.34 -10.13 2.69
CA PRO A 154 -11.97 -8.91 3.17
C PRO A 154 -11.25 -7.69 2.61
N ILE A 155 -12.00 -6.75 2.03
CA ILE A 155 -11.47 -5.50 1.46
C ILE A 155 -12.26 -4.31 2.06
N PRO A 156 -11.64 -3.49 2.92
CA PRO A 156 -12.24 -2.24 3.36
C PRO A 156 -12.65 -1.35 2.18
N PRO A 157 -13.66 -0.47 2.33
CA PRO A 157 -14.08 0.43 1.27
C PRO A 157 -12.91 1.20 0.64
N PRO A 158 -12.81 1.25 -0.71
CA PRO A 158 -11.70 1.91 -1.39
C PRO A 158 -11.82 3.43 -1.36
N VAL A 159 -10.67 4.09 -1.28
CA VAL A 159 -10.55 5.54 -1.53
C VAL A 159 -10.68 5.76 -3.04
N LEU A 160 -11.72 6.47 -3.45
CA LEU A 160 -12.04 6.61 -4.88
C LEU A 160 -11.46 7.88 -5.49
N ALA A 161 -10.62 7.72 -6.52
CA ALA A 161 -10.10 8.81 -7.34
C ALA A 161 -10.81 8.87 -8.71
N THR A 162 -12.14 9.02 -8.69
CA THR A 162 -13.03 8.81 -9.86
C THR A 162 -12.68 9.64 -11.10
N ARG A 163 -12.10 10.83 -10.92
CA ARG A 163 -11.73 11.74 -12.02
C ARG A 163 -10.53 11.28 -12.85
N VAL A 164 -9.66 10.44 -12.28
CA VAL A 164 -8.42 9.98 -12.90
C VAL A 164 -8.39 8.47 -13.14
N THR A 165 -9.45 7.77 -12.75
CA THR A 165 -9.57 6.30 -12.93
C THR A 165 -9.95 5.98 -14.38
N SER A 166 -9.19 5.09 -15.03
CA SER A 166 -9.46 4.61 -16.38
C SER A 166 -10.75 3.78 -16.44
N LYS A 167 -11.29 3.53 -17.65
CA LYS A 167 -12.50 2.71 -17.80
C LYS A 167 -12.28 1.28 -17.29
N ILE A 168 -11.17 0.65 -17.66
CA ILE A 168 -10.84 -0.73 -17.26
C ILE A 168 -10.61 -0.83 -15.75
N ALA A 169 -10.02 0.19 -15.11
CA ALA A 169 -9.81 0.19 -13.67
C ALA A 169 -11.12 0.28 -12.85
N LYS A 170 -12.22 0.75 -13.44
CA LYS A 170 -13.53 0.75 -12.74
C LYS A 170 -14.07 -0.66 -12.49
N GLU A 171 -13.60 -1.65 -13.25
CA GLU A 171 -13.94 -3.06 -13.05
C GLU A 171 -13.45 -3.59 -11.71
N TRP A 172 -12.48 -2.92 -11.06
CA TRP A 172 -12.09 -3.27 -9.69
C TRP A 172 -13.25 -3.21 -8.72
N ILE A 173 -14.19 -2.26 -8.88
CA ILE A 173 -15.31 -2.09 -7.95
C ILE A 173 -16.20 -3.33 -7.94
N SER A 174 -16.58 -3.85 -9.10
CA SER A 174 -17.37 -5.08 -9.20
C SER A 174 -16.55 -6.32 -8.82
N HIS A 175 -15.24 -6.32 -9.07
CA HIS A 175 -14.36 -7.43 -8.69
C HIS A 175 -14.21 -7.59 -7.19
N ILE A 176 -14.12 -6.48 -6.44
CA ILE A 176 -13.93 -6.52 -4.98
C ILE A 176 -15.25 -6.51 -4.20
N GLU A 177 -16.39 -6.23 -4.83
CA GLU A 177 -17.69 -5.99 -4.19
C GLU A 177 -18.05 -7.08 -3.15
N LYS A 178 -17.82 -8.36 -3.49
CA LYS A 178 -18.12 -9.49 -2.60
C LYS A 178 -17.26 -9.52 -1.32
N GLY A 179 -16.09 -8.89 -1.35
CA GLY A 179 -15.17 -8.79 -0.23
C GLY A 179 -15.32 -7.50 0.57
N VAL A 180 -16.12 -6.54 0.10
CA VAL A 180 -16.38 -5.29 0.83
C VAL A 180 -17.35 -5.55 1.97
N PHE A 181 -17.06 -4.97 3.14
CA PHE A 181 -17.86 -5.07 4.36
C PHE A 181 -17.90 -3.71 5.07
#